data_AF-A0A378F414-F1
#
_entry.id   AF-A0A378F414-F1
#
_cell.length_a   1.000
_cell.length_b   1.000
_cell.length_c   1.000
_cell.angle_alpha   90.00
_cell.angle_beta   90.00
_cell.angle_gamma   90.00
#
_symmetry.space_group_name_H-M   'P 1'
#
loop_
_entity.id
_entity.type
_entity.pdbx_description
1 polymer ?
#
loop_
_entity_poly.entity_id
_entity_poly.type
_entity_poly.pdbx_seq_one_letter_code
_entity_poly.pdbx_strand_id
1 'polypeptide(L)'
;MIYHDLRKQGKVDDEINIENVLKIIEKRYGDQQIIEEINGKATDILPLMTSIISSCPIDADRMDYLLRDGYFSGVKCGIYDYNRLFMSIVPVEEQGKLYLAYKESGIDSIAEFIGARSSLFSQVYYHKTNRAFATMVMTPTY
;
A
#
# COMPACT_ATOMS: atom_id res chain seq x y z
N MET A 1 24.90 7.26 -2.99
CA MET A 1 26.03 6.30 -2.92
C MET A 1 25.61 4.85 -3.13
N ILE A 2 24.46 4.38 -2.59
CA ILE A 2 23.97 2.99 -2.75
C ILE A 2 23.60 2.64 -4.21
N TYR A 3 23.09 3.61 -4.98
CA TYR A 3 22.65 3.44 -6.37
C TYR A 3 23.74 2.97 -7.34
N HIS A 4 24.97 3.49 -7.21
CA HIS A 4 26.05 3.16 -8.14
C HIS A 4 26.57 1.73 -7.97
N ASP A 5 26.39 1.16 -6.77
CA ASP A 5 26.85 -0.19 -6.43
C ASP A 5 25.90 -1.29 -6.94
N LEU A 6 24.58 -1.05 -6.90
CA LEU A 6 23.59 -2.05 -7.34
C LEU A 6 23.68 -2.34 -8.84
N ARG A 7 23.98 -1.32 -9.66
CA ARG A 7 24.20 -1.49 -11.11
C ARG A 7 25.53 -2.19 -11.44
N LYS A 8 26.57 -2.01 -10.61
CA LYS A 8 27.86 -2.71 -10.76
C LYS A 8 27.79 -4.19 -10.37
N GLN A 9 26.85 -4.56 -9.50
CA GLN A 9 26.70 -5.93 -9.02
C GLN A 9 25.87 -6.84 -9.94
N GLY A 10 25.38 -6.36 -11.09
CA GLY A 10 24.72 -7.19 -12.11
C GLY A 10 23.45 -7.91 -11.62
N LYS A 11 22.82 -7.44 -10.54
CA LYS A 11 21.66 -8.07 -9.88
C LYS A 11 20.30 -7.51 -10.32
N VAL A 12 20.29 -6.54 -11.23
CA VAL A 12 19.04 -5.94 -11.74
C VAL A 12 19.00 -6.18 -13.24
N ASP A 13 17.95 -6.89 -13.67
CA ASP A 13 17.63 -7.09 -15.09
C ASP A 13 17.49 -5.72 -15.77
N ASP A 14 18.01 -5.58 -17.00
CA ASP A 14 17.89 -4.36 -17.80
C ASP A 14 16.41 -4.00 -18.14
N GLU A 15 15.47 -4.91 -17.85
CA GLU A 15 14.02 -4.70 -17.99
C GLU A 15 13.39 -3.82 -16.90
N ILE A 16 14.02 -3.69 -15.72
CA ILE A 16 13.43 -2.96 -14.60
C ILE A 16 13.95 -1.52 -14.56
N ASN A 17 13.06 -0.56 -14.85
CA ASN A 17 13.37 0.85 -14.67
C ASN A 17 13.34 1.25 -13.18
N ILE A 18 14.52 1.26 -12.55
CA ILE A 18 14.70 1.64 -11.13
C ILE A 18 14.19 3.05 -10.85
N GLU A 19 14.30 3.99 -11.79
CA GLU A 19 13.86 5.37 -11.59
C GLU A 19 12.33 5.43 -11.42
N ASN A 20 11.60 4.66 -12.23
CA ASN A 20 10.15 4.51 -12.08
C ASN A 20 9.78 3.87 -10.74
N VAL A 21 10.53 2.86 -10.29
CA VAL A 21 10.32 2.25 -8.97
C VAL A 21 10.51 3.28 -7.85
N LEU A 22 11.57 4.10 -7.92
CA LEU A 22 11.82 5.14 -6.92
C LEU A 22 10.71 6.20 -6.90
N LYS A 23 10.19 6.59 -8.07
CA LYS A 23 9.04 7.51 -8.19
C LYS A 23 7.78 6.95 -7.52
N ILE A 24 7.54 5.64 -7.63
CA ILE A 24 6.37 4.98 -7.01
C ILE A 24 6.48 4.93 -5.48
N ILE A 25 7.66 4.61 -4.97
CA ILE A 25 7.88 4.42 -3.53
C ILE A 25 8.00 5.77 -2.80
N GLU A 26 8.73 6.72 -3.40
CA GLU A 26 9.07 7.97 -2.75
C GLU A 26 8.41 9.16 -3.44
N LYS A 27 7.35 9.67 -2.82
CA LYS A 27 6.57 10.82 -3.33
C LYS A 27 7.40 12.08 -3.57
N ARG A 28 8.60 12.23 -2.99
CA ARG A 28 9.46 13.43 -3.17
C ARG A 28 10.55 13.23 -4.22
N TYR A 29 10.60 12.08 -4.87
CA TYR A 29 11.68 11.71 -5.76
C TYR A 29 11.38 12.13 -7.21
N GLY A 30 12.25 12.97 -7.76
CA GLY A 30 12.27 13.32 -9.18
C GLY A 30 10.98 13.97 -9.71
N ASP A 31 10.78 13.83 -11.01
CA ASP A 31 9.58 14.26 -11.70
C ASP A 31 8.47 13.25 -11.36
N GLN A 32 7.39 13.71 -10.71
CA GLN A 32 6.28 12.86 -10.24
C GLN A 32 5.36 12.41 -11.39
N GLN A 33 5.94 11.84 -12.46
CA GLN A 33 5.21 11.36 -13.62
C GLN A 33 5.85 10.09 -14.16
N ILE A 34 5.01 9.12 -14.49
CA ILE A 34 5.41 7.93 -15.25
C ILE A 34 4.46 7.85 -16.44
N ILE A 35 4.96 8.27 -17.61
CA ILE A 35 4.17 8.32 -18.83
C ILE A 35 4.29 6.98 -19.54
N GLU A 36 3.16 6.33 -19.75
CA GLU A 36 3.03 5.12 -20.56
C GLU A 36 2.00 5.33 -21.66
N GLU A 37 2.15 4.61 -22.77
CA GLU A 37 1.18 4.65 -23.86
C GLU A 37 0.06 3.65 -23.61
N ILE A 38 -1.14 4.14 -23.32
CA ILE A 38 -2.34 3.33 -23.08
C ILE A 38 -3.38 3.71 -24.14
N ASN A 39 -3.82 2.74 -24.95
CA ASN A 39 -4.79 2.96 -26.03
C ASN A 39 -4.41 4.09 -27.01
N GLY A 40 -3.10 4.25 -27.31
CA GLY A 40 -2.60 5.28 -28.22
C GLY A 40 -2.54 6.69 -27.62
N LYS A 41 -2.67 6.83 -26.30
CA LYS A 41 -2.54 8.11 -25.58
C LYS A 41 -1.43 8.00 -24.55
N ALA A 42 -0.65 9.07 -24.43
CA ALA A 42 0.29 9.23 -23.33
C ALA A 42 -0.49 9.48 -22.03
N THR A 43 -0.38 8.55 -21.08
CA THR A 43 -1.10 8.59 -19.81
C THR A 43 -0.12 8.46 -18.66
N ASP A 44 -0.26 9.33 -17.66
CA ASP A 44 0.50 9.24 -16.41
C ASP A 44 -0.08 8.17 -15.49
N ILE A 45 0.66 7.09 -15.26
CA ILE A 45 0.24 5.95 -14.45
C ILE A 45 0.70 6.04 -12.99
N LEU A 46 1.54 7.01 -12.65
CA LEU A 46 2.10 7.12 -11.31
C LEU A 46 1.03 7.21 -10.21
N PRO A 47 -0.09 7.96 -10.39
CA PRO A 47 -1.13 8.03 -9.36
C PRO A 47 -1.78 6.67 -9.06
N LEU A 48 -2.03 5.84 -10.09
CA LEU A 48 -2.54 4.47 -9.94
C LEU A 48 -1.55 3.61 -9.16
N MET A 49 -0.29 3.56 -9.60
CA MET A 49 0.75 2.71 -8.99
C MET A 49 1.02 3.09 -7.54
N THR A 50 1.11 4.40 -7.27
CA THR A 50 1.26 4.92 -5.91
C THR A 50 0.06 4.56 -5.04
N SER A 51 -1.16 4.54 -5.62
CA SER A 51 -2.37 4.23 -4.86
C SER A 51 -2.45 2.77 -4.44
N ILE A 52 -2.01 1.85 -5.30
CA ILE A 52 -1.97 0.41 -5.00
C ILE A 52 -1.08 0.13 -3.78
N ILE A 53 0.05 0.85 -3.66
CA ILE A 53 1.08 0.53 -2.66
C ILE A 53 0.99 1.41 -1.40
N SER A 54 0.65 2.70 -1.55
CA SER A 54 0.82 3.68 -0.45
C SER A 54 -0.32 4.71 -0.32
N SER A 55 -1.53 4.43 -0.83
CA SER A 55 -2.69 5.30 -0.59
C SER A 55 -3.48 4.95 0.67
N CYS A 56 -4.04 5.98 1.29
CA CYS A 56 -5.03 5.87 2.37
C CYS A 56 -6.42 6.04 1.74
N PRO A 57 -7.43 5.22 2.08
CA PRO A 57 -7.50 4.29 3.21
C PRO A 57 -7.03 2.85 2.94
N ILE A 58 -7.05 2.40 1.68
CA ILE A 58 -6.77 1.02 1.28
C ILE A 58 -5.52 0.98 0.39
N ASP A 59 -4.57 0.13 0.76
CA ASP A 59 -3.41 -0.23 -0.06
C ASP A 59 -3.07 -1.71 0.17
N ALA A 60 -2.23 -2.27 -0.70
CA ALA A 60 -1.85 -3.67 -0.65
C ALA A 60 -1.12 -4.04 0.65
N ASP A 61 -0.30 -3.14 1.19
CA ASP A 61 0.42 -3.33 2.46
C ASP A 61 -0.56 -3.57 3.61
N ARG A 62 -1.62 -2.74 3.69
CA ARG A 62 -2.64 -2.85 4.73
C ARG A 62 -3.51 -4.06 4.60
N MET A 63 -3.85 -4.45 3.38
CA MET A 63 -4.61 -5.67 3.16
C MET A 63 -3.81 -6.91 3.58
N ASP A 64 -2.51 -6.95 3.28
CA ASP A 64 -1.65 -8.06 3.68
C ASP A 64 -1.46 -8.13 5.20
N TYR A 65 -1.02 -7.05 5.87
CA TYR A 65 -0.78 -7.14 7.32
C TYR A 65 -2.07 -7.38 8.10
N LEU A 66 -3.21 -6.87 7.63
CA LEU A 66 -4.49 -7.06 8.32
C LEU A 66 -4.88 -8.54 8.36
N LEU A 67 -4.75 -9.24 7.23
CA LEU A 67 -5.03 -10.67 7.12
C LEU A 67 -3.96 -11.50 7.83
N ARG A 68 -2.68 -11.15 7.64
CA ARG A 68 -1.54 -11.85 8.24
C ARG A 68 -1.59 -11.78 9.77
N ASP A 69 -1.68 -10.59 10.33
CA ASP A 69 -1.64 -10.41 11.78
C ASP A 69 -2.92 -10.91 12.44
N GLY A 70 -4.07 -10.79 11.76
CA GLY A 70 -5.31 -11.44 12.20
C GLY A 70 -5.19 -12.96 12.27
N TYR A 71 -4.56 -13.59 11.26
CA TYR A 71 -4.31 -15.03 11.24
C TYR A 71 -3.37 -15.47 12.36
N PHE A 72 -2.19 -14.84 12.49
CA PHE A 72 -1.17 -15.26 13.45
C PHE A 72 -1.48 -14.90 14.90
N SER A 73 -2.19 -13.80 15.16
CA SER A 73 -2.63 -13.44 16.51
C SER A 73 -3.80 -14.30 17.00
N GLY A 74 -4.46 -15.04 16.10
CA GLY A 74 -5.70 -15.78 16.40
C GLY A 74 -6.90 -14.89 16.67
N VAL A 75 -6.75 -13.56 16.52
CA VAL A 75 -7.84 -12.61 16.71
C VAL A 75 -8.54 -12.43 15.37
N LYS A 76 -9.84 -12.79 15.32
CA LYS A 76 -10.71 -12.45 14.19
C LYS A 76 -11.03 -10.95 14.23
N CYS A 77 -10.05 -10.11 13.95
CA CYS A 77 -10.20 -8.66 13.88
C CYS A 77 -10.93 -8.29 12.59
N GLY A 78 -12.26 -8.24 12.65
CA GLY A 78 -13.14 -7.84 11.54
C GLY A 78 -12.94 -8.65 10.26
N ILE A 79 -13.82 -9.61 10.03
CA ILE A 79 -13.87 -10.32 8.75
C ILE A 79 -14.39 -9.31 7.73
N TYR A 80 -13.56 -8.92 6.78
CA TYR A 80 -13.98 -8.14 5.61
C TYR A 80 -13.85 -9.01 4.36
N ASP A 81 -14.78 -8.85 3.42
CA ASP A 81 -14.74 -9.60 2.17
C ASP A 81 -13.75 -8.94 1.20
N TYR A 82 -12.51 -9.43 1.19
CA TYR A 82 -11.48 -8.96 0.27
C TYR A 82 -11.86 -9.20 -1.20
N ASN A 83 -12.61 -10.26 -1.52
CA ASN A 83 -13.04 -10.51 -2.91
C ASN A 83 -14.00 -9.41 -3.35
N ARG A 84 -14.98 -9.08 -2.51
CA ARG A 84 -15.93 -7.99 -2.80
C ARG A 84 -15.22 -6.64 -2.91
N LEU A 85 -14.22 -6.38 -2.06
CA LEU A 85 -13.39 -5.18 -2.15
C LEU A 85 -12.62 -5.14 -3.47
N PHE A 86 -11.97 -6.23 -3.89
CA PHE A 86 -11.26 -6.28 -5.18
C PHE A 86 -12.19 -6.07 -6.38
N MET A 87 -13.43 -6.57 -6.34
CA MET A 87 -14.42 -6.37 -7.41
C MET A 87 -14.90 -4.91 -7.54
N SER A 88 -14.72 -4.10 -6.49
CA SER A 88 -15.10 -2.68 -6.50
C SER A 88 -13.98 -1.77 -7.00
N ILE A 89 -12.72 -2.22 -6.98
CA ILE A 89 -11.57 -1.46 -7.46
C ILE A 89 -11.61 -1.35 -8.99
N VAL A 90 -11.49 -0.13 -9.51
CA VAL A 90 -11.47 0.17 -10.95
C VAL A 90 -10.46 1.26 -11.28
N PRO A 91 -9.73 1.14 -12.41
CA PRO A 91 -8.93 2.24 -12.92
C PRO A 91 -9.82 3.28 -13.60
N VAL A 92 -9.54 4.57 -13.39
CA VAL A 92 -10.25 5.70 -14.02
C VAL A 92 -9.24 6.66 -14.61
N GLU A 93 -9.39 6.97 -15.89
CA GLU A 93 -8.58 7.99 -16.57
C GLU A 93 -9.25 9.36 -16.46
N GLU A 94 -8.52 10.35 -15.94
CA GLU A 94 -8.97 11.74 -15.86
C GLU A 94 -7.81 12.68 -16.21
N GLN A 95 -8.02 13.58 -17.17
CA GLN A 95 -7.03 14.59 -17.59
C GLN A 95 -5.64 14.01 -17.95
N GLY A 96 -5.62 12.85 -18.63
CA GLY A 96 -4.37 12.19 -19.03
C GLY A 96 -3.62 11.50 -17.88
N LYS A 97 -4.28 11.31 -16.72
CA LYS A 97 -3.75 10.60 -15.57
C LYS A 97 -4.64 9.42 -15.22
N LEU A 98 -4.04 8.31 -14.81
CA LEU A 98 -4.75 7.10 -14.40
C LEU A 98 -4.80 7.01 -12.88
N TYR A 99 -6.00 6.90 -12.34
CA TYR A 99 -6.27 6.84 -10.90
C TYR A 99 -6.88 5.50 -10.51
N LEU A 100 -6.63 5.08 -9.27
CA LEU A 100 -7.38 4.00 -8.65
C LEU A 100 -8.67 4.58 -8.06
N ALA A 101 -9.82 4.07 -8.49
CA ALA A 101 -11.13 4.45 -7.97
C ALA A 101 -11.90 3.23 -7.47
N TYR A 102 -13.02 3.48 -6.81
CA TYR A 102 -13.89 2.44 -6.26
C TYR A 102 -15.32 2.64 -6.74
N LYS A 103 -15.99 1.55 -7.10
CA LYS A 103 -17.43 1.57 -7.40
C LYS A 103 -18.21 1.90 -6.15
N GLU A 104 -19.25 2.72 -6.30
CA GLU A 104 -20.19 3.06 -5.22
C GLU A 104 -20.80 1.81 -4.57
N SER A 105 -21.10 0.78 -5.36
CA SER A 105 -21.61 -0.52 -4.90
C SER A 105 -20.68 -1.31 -3.98
N GLY A 106 -19.44 -0.85 -3.80
CA GLY A 106 -18.43 -1.45 -2.92
C GLY A 106 -18.16 -0.65 -1.64
N ILE A 107 -18.94 0.40 -1.37
CA ILE A 107 -18.72 1.28 -0.22
C ILE A 107 -18.81 0.53 1.11
N ASP A 108 -19.73 -0.43 1.23
CA ASP A 108 -19.88 -1.26 2.43
C ASP A 108 -18.61 -2.06 2.71
N SER A 109 -18.00 -2.65 1.68
CA SER A 109 -16.75 -3.43 1.82
C SER A 109 -15.57 -2.55 2.21
N ILE A 110 -15.55 -1.29 1.76
CA ILE A 110 -14.54 -0.30 2.19
C ILE A 110 -14.74 0.03 3.68
N ALA A 111 -15.98 0.24 4.11
CA ALA A 111 -16.30 0.51 5.52
C ALA A 111 -15.96 -0.68 6.41
N GLU A 112 -16.27 -1.91 5.99
CA GLU A 112 -15.89 -3.15 6.68
C GLU A 112 -14.37 -3.25 6.82
N PHE A 113 -13.60 -2.96 5.76
CA PHE A 113 -12.14 -2.95 5.82
C PHE A 113 -11.61 -1.94 6.86
N ILE A 114 -12.15 -0.72 6.88
CA ILE A 114 -11.76 0.32 7.85
C ILE A 114 -12.11 -0.12 9.30
N GLY A 115 -13.27 -0.77 9.48
CA GLY A 115 -13.69 -1.32 10.77
C GLY A 115 -12.82 -2.49 11.24
N ALA A 116 -12.46 -3.39 10.33
CA ALA A 116 -11.55 -4.51 10.59
C ALA A 116 -10.19 -4.02 11.04
N ARG A 117 -9.64 -3.02 10.33
CA ARG A 117 -8.39 -2.38 10.71
C ARG A 117 -8.48 -1.75 12.10
N SER A 118 -9.52 -0.98 12.37
CA SER A 118 -9.69 -0.34 13.69
C SER A 118 -9.74 -1.38 14.82
N SER A 119 -10.38 -2.52 14.55
CA SER A 119 -10.44 -3.66 15.47
C SER A 119 -9.07 -4.31 15.70
N LEU A 120 -8.25 -4.47 14.65
CA LEU A 120 -6.89 -4.98 14.76
C LEU A 120 -6.02 -4.06 15.61
N PHE A 121 -6.10 -2.75 15.38
CA PHE A 121 -5.37 -1.76 16.17
C PHE A 121 -5.76 -1.81 17.64
N SER A 122 -7.05 -1.88 17.95
CA SER A 122 -7.51 -1.93 19.34
C SER A 122 -7.06 -3.22 20.06
N GLN A 123 -7.22 -4.38 19.40
CA GLN A 123 -7.02 -5.68 20.05
C GLN A 123 -5.56 -6.16 20.07
N VAL A 124 -4.78 -5.84 19.03
CA VAL A 124 -3.41 -6.36 18.87
C VAL A 124 -2.38 -5.26 19.12
N TYR A 125 -2.38 -4.19 18.30
CA TYR A 125 -1.31 -3.18 18.36
C TYR A 125 -1.38 -2.33 19.63
N TYR A 126 -2.58 -1.98 20.10
CA TYR A 126 -2.78 -1.19 21.31
C TYR A 126 -3.06 -2.01 22.56
N HIS A 127 -2.88 -3.33 22.49
CA HIS A 127 -2.96 -4.17 23.67
C HIS A 127 -1.96 -3.69 24.72
N LYS A 128 -2.44 -3.47 25.95
CA LYS A 128 -1.67 -2.87 27.06
C LYS A 128 -0.30 -3.53 27.27
N THR A 129 -0.23 -4.85 27.14
CA THR A 129 1.01 -5.63 27.31
C THR A 129 2.01 -5.34 26.20
N ASN A 130 1.56 -5.28 24.93
CA ASN A 130 2.41 -5.00 23.78
C ASN A 130 2.98 -3.59 23.86
N ARG A 131 2.15 -2.63 24.26
CA ARG A 131 2.57 -1.23 24.47
C ARG A 131 3.58 -1.09 25.59
N ALA A 132 3.34 -1.73 26.74
CA ALA A 132 4.28 -1.70 27.86
C ALA A 132 5.65 -2.28 27.47
N PHE A 133 5.66 -3.40 26.73
CA PHE A 133 6.88 -4.00 26.22
C PHE A 133 7.60 -3.10 25.22
N ALA A 134 6.87 -2.51 24.26
CA ALA A 134 7.46 -1.58 23.29
C ALA A 134 8.10 -0.36 23.98
N THR A 135 7.45 0.20 25.01
CA THR A 135 8.03 1.31 25.80
C THR A 135 9.30 0.88 26.54
N MET A 136 9.33 -0.33 27.12
CA MET A 136 10.51 -0.85 27.78
C MET A 136 11.70 -1.00 26.81
N VAL A 137 11.45 -1.53 25.60
CA VAL A 137 12.48 -1.66 24.56
C VAL A 137 12.96 -0.30 24.04
N MET A 138 12.04 0.66 23.90
CA MET A 138 12.35 1.97 23.33
C MET A 138 13.05 2.90 24.33
N THR A 139 12.95 2.64 25.64
CA THR A 139 13.64 3.43 26.65
C THR A 139 15.06 2.88 26.83
N PRO A 140 16.11 3.62 26.43
CA PRO A 140 17.48 3.19 26.70
C PRO A 140 17.67 3.22 28.22
N THR A 141 17.99 2.07 28.80
CA THR A 141 18.39 2.00 30.21
C THR A 141 19.83 2.50 30.32
N TYR A 142 19.99 3.79 30.62
CA TYR A 142 21.20 4.39 31.17
C TYR A 142 20.83 5.26 32.37
#